data_AF-A0A3P1XQZ0-F1
#
_entry.id   AF-A0A3P1XQZ0-F1
#
_cell.length_a   1.000
_cell.length_b   1.000
_cell.length_c   1.000
_cell.angle_alpha   90.00
_cell.angle_beta   90.00
_cell.angle_gamma   90.00
#
_symmetry.space_group_name_H-M   'P 1'
#
loop_
_entity.id
_entity.type
_entity.pdbx_description
1 polymer ?
#
loop_
_entity_poly.entity_id
_entity_poly.type
_entity_poly.pdbx_seq_one_letter_code
_entity_poly.pdbx_strand_id
1 'polypeptide(L)'
;MGSELAYSTDGSTPSTGVVSEGKYPETIFEFAFFLLEGERAGLYDDVKKLARNKKIEQLAELAAYEDWGDSDQSGHSCPVLHKYIIYTYQRLVLEDKIVVTEDGQHAAFNTGLLTQHGEEIFALFKKNLHEDKQPWFFKRWASESDREFMRVFSVQPPMAEYVSSAADLIYEWRYELKLAYDHIIGDNADRFPEDMADNPVRAKRALDAAVADAIRKVKRNYRIIVPQWYPKLKDGGVQFLLPLDLSGDGNVDVALVVSKVGGEDLSWGHRANARHGIREREAGRQPRPGLVSSLAPAL
;
A
#
# COMPACT_ATOMS: atom_id res chain seq x y z
N MET A 1 54.19 -23.04 12.80
CA MET A 1 52.85 -23.63 12.96
C MET A 1 51.88 -22.50 13.20
N GLY A 2 51.16 -22.09 12.16
CA GLY A 2 50.13 -21.07 12.22
C GLY A 2 49.25 -21.30 11.00
N SER A 3 48.12 -21.98 11.20
CA SER A 3 47.17 -22.36 10.17
C SER A 3 46.29 -21.16 9.82
N GLU A 4 46.36 -20.71 8.57
CA GLU A 4 45.49 -19.71 7.99
C GLU A 4 44.25 -20.43 7.42
N LEU A 5 43.10 -20.27 8.08
CA LEU A 5 41.82 -20.79 7.62
C LEU A 5 41.21 -19.77 6.65
N ALA A 6 41.29 -20.06 5.35
CA ALA A 6 40.57 -19.34 4.32
C ALA A 6 39.07 -19.68 4.42
N TYR A 7 38.24 -18.69 4.77
CA TYR A 7 36.79 -18.80 4.69
C TYR A 7 36.36 -18.52 3.25
N SER A 8 35.90 -19.56 2.56
CA SER A 8 35.27 -19.47 1.24
C SER A 8 33.86 -18.92 1.40
N THR A 9 33.64 -17.67 1.00
CA THR A 9 32.29 -17.09 0.89
C THR A 9 31.75 -17.39 -0.51
N ASP A 10 31.18 -18.58 -0.70
CA ASP A 10 30.36 -18.88 -1.88
C ASP A 10 28.91 -18.50 -1.55
N GLY A 11 28.65 -17.19 -1.59
CA GLY A 11 27.30 -16.62 -1.45
C GLY A 11 26.73 -16.39 -2.83
N SER A 12 26.20 -17.44 -3.45
CA SER A 12 25.38 -17.33 -4.65
C SER A 12 24.14 -16.49 -4.33
N THR A 13 24.18 -15.19 -4.64
CA THR A 13 23.00 -14.34 -4.72
C THR A 13 22.06 -14.93 -5.78
N PRO A 14 20.75 -15.12 -5.50
CA PRO A 14 19.81 -15.43 -6.55
C PRO A 14 19.82 -14.27 -7.54
N SER A 15 20.10 -14.58 -8.82
CA SER A 15 20.06 -13.60 -9.88
C SER A 15 18.69 -12.91 -9.87
N THR A 16 18.69 -11.60 -9.74
CA THR A 16 17.53 -10.74 -9.99
C THR A 16 16.99 -11.05 -11.38
N GLY A 17 15.94 -11.89 -11.41
CA GLY A 17 15.20 -12.18 -12.63
C GLY A 17 14.68 -10.88 -13.20
N VAL A 18 14.85 -10.71 -14.50
CA VAL A 18 14.27 -9.60 -15.26
C VAL A 18 12.76 -9.64 -15.03
N VAL A 19 12.22 -8.59 -14.42
CA VAL A 19 10.77 -8.37 -14.25
C VAL A 19 10.08 -8.57 -15.59
N SER A 20 9.24 -9.60 -15.70
CA SER A 20 8.46 -9.84 -16.91
C SER A 20 7.30 -8.84 -16.98
N GLU A 21 7.60 -7.61 -17.40
CA GLU A 21 6.58 -6.60 -17.66
C GLU A 21 5.52 -7.17 -18.62
N GLY A 22 4.25 -7.13 -18.21
CA GLY A 22 3.10 -7.51 -19.05
C GLY A 22 2.56 -8.94 -18.91
N LYS A 23 3.08 -9.76 -17.98
CA LYS A 23 2.59 -11.14 -17.74
C LYS A 23 1.18 -11.20 -17.13
N TYR A 24 0.82 -10.21 -16.32
CA TYR A 24 -0.45 -10.15 -15.57
C TYR A 24 -1.09 -8.77 -15.72
N PRO A 25 -2.44 -8.65 -15.61
CA PRO A 25 -3.13 -7.36 -15.69
C PRO A 25 -2.79 -6.44 -14.52
N GLU A 26 -3.13 -5.16 -14.62
CA GLU A 26 -2.80 -4.16 -13.59
C GLU A 26 -3.58 -4.34 -12.29
N THR A 27 -4.75 -4.98 -12.34
CA THR A 27 -5.62 -5.14 -11.17
C THR A 27 -5.98 -6.61 -10.91
N ILE A 28 -6.10 -6.95 -9.63
CA ILE A 28 -6.56 -8.27 -9.19
C ILE A 28 -7.96 -8.62 -9.73
N PHE A 29 -8.79 -7.62 -10.02
CA PHE A 29 -10.16 -7.81 -10.52
C PHE A 29 -10.25 -8.08 -12.03
N GLU A 30 -9.18 -7.79 -12.77
CA GLU A 30 -8.96 -8.23 -14.14
C GLU A 30 -8.23 -9.58 -14.18
N PHE A 31 -7.40 -9.84 -13.17
CA PHE A 31 -6.75 -11.14 -12.99
C PHE A 31 -7.74 -12.25 -12.68
N ALA A 32 -8.70 -11.99 -11.80
CA ALA A 32 -9.63 -12.99 -11.31
C ALA A 32 -11.08 -12.50 -11.24
N PHE A 33 -12.01 -13.42 -11.48
CA PHE A 33 -13.42 -13.22 -11.23
C PHE A 33 -13.76 -13.48 -9.75
N PHE A 34 -14.56 -12.59 -9.15
CA PHE A 34 -15.00 -12.65 -7.76
C PHE A 34 -16.50 -12.94 -7.71
N LEU A 35 -16.89 -14.10 -7.19
CA LEU A 35 -18.29 -14.52 -7.11
C LEU A 35 -18.94 -14.06 -5.80
N LEU A 36 -20.17 -13.56 -5.91
CA LEU A 36 -21.08 -13.40 -4.79
C LEU A 36 -21.84 -14.72 -4.56
N GLU A 37 -21.65 -15.35 -3.40
CA GLU A 37 -22.39 -16.56 -3.04
C GLU A 37 -23.88 -16.25 -2.83
N GLY A 38 -24.77 -17.03 -3.46
CA GLY A 38 -26.21 -17.02 -3.18
C GLY A 38 -27.12 -16.39 -4.24
N GLU A 39 -26.59 -15.74 -5.28
CA GLU A 39 -27.41 -15.15 -6.35
C GLU A 39 -27.05 -15.71 -7.73
N ARG A 40 -28.09 -15.97 -8.56
CA ARG A 40 -27.90 -16.19 -10.00
C ARG A 40 -27.41 -14.88 -10.59
N ALA A 41 -26.10 -14.79 -10.80
CA ALA A 41 -25.38 -13.59 -11.18
C ALA A 41 -26.04 -12.84 -12.36
N GLY A 42 -26.56 -11.66 -12.07
CA GLY A 42 -26.73 -10.60 -13.06
C GLY A 42 -25.39 -9.90 -13.30
N LEU A 43 -25.08 -9.59 -14.55
CA LEU A 43 -23.85 -8.94 -15.01
C LEU A 43 -23.79 -7.42 -14.72
N TYR A 44 -24.42 -6.94 -13.66
CA TYR A 44 -24.44 -5.52 -13.31
C TYR A 44 -23.21 -5.14 -12.49
N ASP A 45 -22.68 -3.93 -12.72
CA ASP A 45 -21.47 -3.46 -12.04
C ASP A 45 -21.64 -3.36 -10.51
N ASP A 46 -22.86 -3.13 -10.03
CA ASP A 46 -23.21 -3.13 -8.60
C ASP A 46 -22.99 -4.50 -7.95
N VAL A 47 -23.31 -5.59 -8.67
CA VAL A 47 -23.13 -6.97 -8.16
C VAL A 47 -21.64 -7.31 -8.06
N LYS A 48 -20.84 -6.89 -9.05
CA LYS A 48 -19.37 -7.09 -9.00
C LYS A 48 -18.76 -6.32 -7.84
N LYS A 49 -19.18 -5.08 -7.63
CA LYS A 49 -18.70 -4.26 -6.52
C LYS A 49 -19.07 -4.88 -5.18
N LEU A 50 -20.31 -5.34 -5.01
CA LEU A 50 -20.75 -6.02 -3.81
C LEU A 50 -19.95 -7.31 -3.56
N ALA A 51 -19.71 -8.12 -4.60
CA ALA A 51 -18.87 -9.31 -4.50
C ALA A 51 -17.46 -8.98 -4.00
N ARG A 52 -16.84 -7.93 -4.53
CA ARG A 52 -15.51 -7.46 -4.13
C ARG A 52 -15.49 -6.99 -2.68
N ASN A 53 -16.44 -6.14 -2.27
CA ASN A 53 -16.56 -5.67 -0.89
C ASN A 53 -16.69 -6.84 0.09
N LYS A 54 -17.56 -7.80 -0.20
CA LYS A 54 -17.74 -9.00 0.63
C LYS A 54 -16.46 -9.82 0.74
N LYS A 55 -15.67 -9.94 -0.33
CA LYS A 55 -14.36 -10.62 -0.25
C LYS A 55 -13.35 -9.83 0.58
N ILE A 56 -13.35 -8.50 0.54
CA ILE A 56 -12.50 -7.70 1.42
C ILE A 56 -12.92 -7.83 2.89
N GLU A 57 -14.23 -7.83 3.19
CA GLU A 57 -14.74 -8.07 4.55
C GLU A 57 -14.31 -9.44 5.08
N GLN A 58 -14.40 -10.49 4.25
CA GLN A 58 -13.90 -11.83 4.61
C GLN A 58 -12.40 -11.85 4.92
N LEU A 59 -11.60 -11.01 4.24
CA LEU A 59 -10.19 -10.87 4.55
C LEU A 59 -9.98 -10.14 5.89
N ALA A 60 -10.73 -9.06 6.12
CA ALA A 60 -10.67 -8.29 7.36
C ALA A 60 -11.02 -9.16 8.58
N GLU A 61 -11.97 -10.10 8.44
CA GLU A 61 -12.35 -11.07 9.47
C GLU A 61 -11.27 -12.13 9.73
N LEU A 62 -10.55 -12.56 8.68
CA LEU A 62 -9.50 -13.57 8.77
C LEU A 62 -8.18 -13.01 9.32
N ALA A 63 -7.86 -11.77 8.94
CA ALA A 63 -6.64 -11.08 9.33
C ALA A 63 -6.61 -10.74 10.83
N ALA A 64 -5.41 -10.49 11.35
CA ALA A 64 -5.21 -9.85 12.63
C ALA A 64 -5.97 -8.52 12.66
N TYR A 65 -6.51 -8.17 13.83
CA TYR A 65 -7.33 -6.97 13.98
C TYR A 65 -6.50 -5.71 13.72
N GLU A 66 -6.95 -4.90 12.77
CA GLU A 66 -6.46 -3.56 12.49
C GLU A 66 -7.63 -2.59 12.23
N ASP A 67 -7.33 -1.30 12.23
CA ASP A 67 -8.28 -0.28 11.81
C ASP A 67 -8.25 -0.13 10.29
N TRP A 68 -9.22 -0.78 9.62
CA TRP A 68 -9.34 -0.75 8.17
C TRP A 68 -10.08 0.48 7.61
N GLY A 69 -10.45 1.42 8.49
CA GLY A 69 -11.25 2.60 8.19
C GLY A 69 -12.74 2.31 8.02
N ASP A 70 -13.56 3.31 8.33
CA ASP A 70 -15.01 3.27 8.08
C ASP A 70 -15.32 3.30 6.59
N SER A 71 -16.52 2.82 6.23
CA SER A 71 -16.98 2.79 4.85
C SER A 71 -16.94 4.19 4.21
N ASP A 72 -16.36 4.26 3.02
CA ASP A 72 -16.22 5.54 2.31
C ASP A 72 -17.52 5.95 1.58
N GLN A 73 -17.58 7.21 1.11
CA GLN A 73 -18.69 7.71 0.30
C GLN A 73 -18.83 6.96 -1.04
N SER A 74 -17.78 6.24 -1.45
CA SER A 74 -17.81 5.37 -2.62
C SER A 74 -18.42 4.01 -2.31
N GLY A 75 -18.85 3.73 -1.08
CA GLY A 75 -19.49 2.49 -0.67
C GLY A 75 -18.54 1.29 -0.62
N HIS A 76 -17.23 1.50 -0.45
CA HIS A 76 -16.30 0.41 -0.14
C HIS A 76 -16.29 0.17 1.37
N SER A 77 -16.50 -1.09 1.76
CA SER A 77 -16.18 -1.55 3.11
C SER A 77 -14.66 -1.70 3.25
N CYS A 78 -14.11 -1.33 4.41
CA CYS A 78 -12.67 -1.45 4.70
C CYS A 78 -11.77 -0.80 3.61
N PRO A 79 -11.92 0.51 3.33
CA PRO A 79 -11.25 1.16 2.20
C PRO A 79 -9.72 1.10 2.26
N VAL A 80 -9.14 1.05 3.46
CA VAL A 80 -7.68 0.87 3.65
C VAL A 80 -7.25 -0.50 3.15
N LEU A 81 -7.92 -1.57 3.62
CA LEU A 81 -7.63 -2.94 3.24
C LEU A 81 -7.84 -3.19 1.74
N HIS A 82 -8.92 -2.63 1.18
CA HIS A 82 -9.21 -2.75 -0.24
C HIS A 82 -8.05 -2.19 -1.10
N LYS A 83 -7.52 -1.01 -0.75
CA LYS A 83 -6.39 -0.43 -1.49
C LYS A 83 -5.06 -1.12 -1.20
N TYR A 84 -4.84 -1.55 0.05
CA TYR A 84 -3.70 -2.37 0.42
C TYR A 84 -3.59 -3.57 -0.52
N ILE A 85 -4.67 -4.35 -0.68
CA ILE A 85 -4.65 -5.55 -1.53
C ILE A 85 -4.41 -5.24 -3.01
N ILE A 86 -4.97 -4.15 -3.54
CA ILE A 86 -4.70 -3.73 -4.91
C ILE A 86 -3.22 -3.43 -5.09
N TYR A 87 -2.61 -2.71 -4.15
CA TYR A 87 -1.21 -2.31 -4.24
C TYR A 87 -0.25 -3.48 -3.97
N THR A 88 -0.59 -4.36 -3.03
CA THR A 88 0.14 -5.61 -2.81
C THR A 88 0.14 -6.46 -4.09
N TYR A 89 -1.01 -6.62 -4.73
CA TYR A 89 -1.10 -7.32 -6.02
C TYR A 89 -0.21 -6.67 -7.09
N GLN A 90 -0.30 -5.35 -7.24
CA GLN A 90 0.53 -4.61 -8.20
C GLN A 90 2.02 -4.80 -7.93
N ARG A 91 2.43 -4.82 -6.66
CA ARG A 91 3.82 -5.07 -6.29
C ARG A 91 4.24 -6.50 -6.66
N LEU A 92 3.42 -7.49 -6.35
CA LEU A 92 3.72 -8.89 -6.66
C LEU A 92 3.79 -9.16 -8.17
N VAL A 93 3.01 -8.44 -8.98
CA VAL A 93 3.14 -8.48 -10.44
C VAL A 93 4.49 -7.92 -10.90
N LEU A 94 4.93 -6.80 -10.33
CA LEU A 94 6.24 -6.21 -10.63
C LEU A 94 7.40 -7.10 -10.16
N GLU A 95 7.21 -7.90 -9.11
CA GLU A 95 8.26 -8.81 -8.61
C GLU A 95 8.20 -10.23 -9.21
N ASP A 96 7.24 -10.49 -10.10
CA ASP A 96 6.89 -11.84 -10.61
C ASP A 96 6.70 -12.89 -9.50
N LYS A 97 6.02 -12.50 -8.41
CA LYS A 97 5.79 -13.33 -7.21
C LYS A 97 4.41 -13.99 -7.15
N ILE A 98 3.63 -13.93 -8.24
CA ILE A 98 2.39 -14.71 -8.37
C ILE A 98 2.77 -16.13 -8.81
N VAL A 99 2.47 -17.12 -7.97
CA VAL A 99 2.80 -18.52 -8.25
C VAL A 99 1.63 -19.20 -8.94
N VAL A 100 1.91 -19.90 -10.05
CA VAL A 100 0.97 -20.76 -10.75
C VAL A 100 1.48 -22.20 -10.64
N THR A 101 0.60 -23.15 -10.34
CA THR A 101 0.97 -24.57 -10.25
C THR A 101 1.41 -25.12 -11.60
N GLU A 102 2.24 -26.18 -11.59
CA GLU A 102 2.78 -26.79 -12.83
C GLU A 102 1.66 -27.31 -13.76
N ASP A 103 0.55 -27.79 -13.21
CA ASP A 103 -0.63 -28.22 -13.95
C ASP A 103 -1.51 -27.06 -14.49
N GLY A 104 -1.14 -25.82 -14.14
CA GLY A 104 -1.84 -24.59 -14.51
C GLY A 104 -3.25 -24.47 -13.93
N GLN A 105 -3.61 -25.28 -12.93
CA GLN A 105 -4.98 -25.32 -12.38
C GLN A 105 -5.21 -24.31 -11.24
N HIS A 106 -4.15 -23.90 -10.55
CA HIS A 106 -4.23 -22.99 -9.42
C HIS A 106 -3.20 -21.87 -9.53
N ALA A 107 -3.55 -20.73 -8.98
CA ALA A 107 -2.62 -19.63 -8.76
C ALA A 107 -2.78 -19.14 -7.32
N ALA A 108 -1.71 -18.61 -6.75
CA ALA A 108 -1.76 -17.97 -5.46
C ALA A 108 -0.72 -16.85 -5.34
N PHE A 109 -0.99 -15.92 -4.43
CA PHE A 109 -0.01 -14.95 -3.99
C PHE A 109 -0.16 -14.68 -2.49
N ASN A 110 0.94 -14.27 -1.85
CA ASN A 110 0.96 -13.94 -0.43
C ASN A 110 0.43 -12.52 -0.21
N THR A 111 -0.56 -12.35 0.68
CA THR A 111 -1.16 -11.03 0.92
C THR A 111 -0.28 -10.12 1.78
N GLY A 112 0.73 -10.66 2.47
CA GLY A 112 1.52 -9.94 3.47
C GLY A 112 0.79 -9.72 4.81
N LEU A 113 -0.46 -10.18 4.93
CA LEU A 113 -1.24 -10.13 6.17
C LEU A 113 -1.12 -11.45 6.92
N LEU A 114 -1.25 -11.35 8.24
CA LEU A 114 -1.27 -12.49 9.15
C LEU A 114 -2.65 -12.68 9.76
N THR A 115 -2.99 -13.92 10.15
CA THR A 115 -4.13 -14.20 11.03
C THR A 115 -3.86 -13.71 12.45
N GLN A 116 -4.87 -13.75 13.33
CA GLN A 116 -4.69 -13.43 14.77
C GLN A 116 -3.63 -14.30 15.48
N HIS A 117 -3.30 -15.46 14.92
CA HIS A 117 -2.30 -16.38 15.46
C HIS A 117 -0.95 -16.33 14.73
N GLY A 118 -0.78 -15.40 13.78
CA GLY A 118 0.48 -15.19 13.07
C GLY A 118 0.68 -16.09 11.85
N GLU A 119 -0.36 -16.76 11.35
CA GLU A 119 -0.28 -17.53 10.11
C GLU A 119 -0.36 -16.60 8.90
N GLU A 120 0.43 -16.87 7.86
CA GLU A 120 0.34 -16.10 6.62
C GLU A 120 -1.01 -16.30 5.92
N ILE A 121 -1.52 -15.23 5.30
CA ILE A 121 -2.75 -15.27 4.50
C ILE A 121 -2.40 -15.16 3.01
N PHE A 122 -2.91 -16.09 2.22
CA PHE A 122 -2.74 -16.18 0.77
C PHE A 122 -4.05 -15.93 0.04
N ALA A 123 -3.97 -15.31 -1.14
CA ALA A 123 -5.06 -15.28 -2.09
C ALA A 123 -5.02 -16.56 -2.95
N LEU A 124 -6.02 -17.42 -2.85
CA LEU A 124 -6.08 -18.67 -3.62
C LEU A 124 -7.03 -18.55 -4.81
N PHE A 125 -6.54 -18.95 -5.99
CA PHE A 125 -7.28 -18.91 -7.24
C PHE A 125 -7.32 -20.29 -7.92
N LYS A 126 -8.36 -20.50 -8.72
CA LYS A 126 -8.49 -21.64 -9.62
C LYS A 126 -8.65 -21.17 -11.05
N LYS A 127 -8.11 -21.91 -12.03
CA LYS A 127 -8.29 -21.61 -13.45
C LYS A 127 -9.77 -21.47 -13.79
N ASN A 128 -10.12 -20.40 -14.47
CA ASN A 128 -11.47 -20.20 -14.98
C ASN A 128 -11.71 -21.11 -16.20
N LEU A 129 -12.90 -21.68 -16.30
CA LEU A 129 -13.30 -22.54 -17.42
C LEU A 129 -13.86 -21.75 -18.60
N HIS A 130 -14.19 -20.47 -18.41
CA HIS A 130 -14.69 -19.60 -19.46
C HIS A 130 -13.54 -18.78 -20.05
N GLU A 131 -13.19 -19.07 -21.30
CA GLU A 131 -12.07 -18.42 -22.01
C GLU A 131 -12.33 -16.93 -22.30
N ASP A 132 -13.59 -16.51 -22.43
CA ASP A 132 -13.97 -15.11 -22.70
C ASP A 132 -14.00 -14.21 -21.43
N LYS A 133 -13.49 -14.71 -20.30
CA LYS A 133 -13.52 -14.06 -18.99
C LYS A 133 -12.12 -13.96 -18.38
N GLN A 134 -12.03 -13.41 -17.18
CA GLN A 134 -10.77 -13.41 -16.41
C GLN A 134 -10.20 -14.84 -16.34
N PRO A 135 -8.88 -15.00 -16.51
CA PRO A 135 -8.25 -16.33 -16.56
C PRO A 135 -8.37 -17.11 -15.25
N TRP A 136 -8.56 -16.41 -14.14
CA TRP A 136 -8.67 -17.00 -12.81
C TRP A 136 -10.04 -16.74 -12.18
N PHE A 137 -10.41 -17.61 -11.25
CA PHE A 137 -11.53 -17.47 -10.35
C PHE A 137 -10.99 -17.36 -8.93
N PHE A 138 -11.35 -16.30 -8.20
CA PHE A 138 -10.98 -16.13 -6.81
C PHE A 138 -11.72 -17.14 -5.95
N LYS A 139 -10.96 -18.05 -5.31
CA LYS A 139 -11.53 -19.12 -4.50
C LYS A 139 -11.80 -18.63 -3.09
N ARG A 140 -10.78 -18.12 -2.40
CA ARG A 140 -10.84 -17.60 -1.02
C ARG A 140 -9.48 -17.06 -0.58
N TRP A 141 -9.50 -16.35 0.54
CA TRP A 141 -8.32 -16.14 1.38
C TRP A 141 -8.05 -17.43 2.15
N ALA A 142 -6.80 -17.88 2.17
CA ALA A 142 -6.39 -19.14 2.76
C ALA A 142 -5.25 -18.88 3.75
N SER A 143 -5.34 -19.39 4.98
CA SER A 143 -4.19 -19.41 5.88
C SER A 143 -3.13 -20.39 5.39
N GLU A 144 -1.90 -20.27 5.88
CA GLU A 144 -0.82 -21.22 5.60
C GLU A 144 -1.19 -22.68 5.91
N SER A 145 -2.04 -22.91 6.92
CA SER A 145 -2.54 -24.22 7.33
C SER A 145 -3.79 -24.69 6.57
N ASP A 146 -4.27 -23.93 5.58
CA ASP A 146 -5.41 -24.36 4.77
C ASP A 146 -5.07 -25.67 4.03
N ARG A 147 -5.88 -26.70 4.28
CA ARG A 147 -5.62 -28.07 3.79
C ARG A 147 -5.47 -28.16 2.28
N GLU A 148 -6.22 -27.36 1.53
CA GLU A 148 -6.14 -27.37 0.08
C GLU A 148 -4.95 -26.57 -0.41
N PHE A 149 -4.68 -25.40 0.18
CA PHE A 149 -3.49 -24.62 -0.13
C PHE A 149 -2.21 -25.46 0.03
N MET A 150 -2.03 -26.10 1.19
CA MET A 150 -0.88 -26.98 1.46
C MET A 150 -0.78 -28.17 0.50
N ARG A 151 -1.92 -28.67 0.01
CA ARG A 151 -1.93 -29.80 -0.94
C ARG A 151 -1.55 -29.36 -2.35
N VAL A 152 -1.95 -28.14 -2.73
CA VAL A 152 -1.80 -27.61 -4.09
C VAL A 152 -0.43 -26.98 -4.31
N PHE A 153 0.11 -26.30 -3.30
CA PHE A 153 1.39 -25.58 -3.39
C PHE A 153 2.46 -26.29 -2.55
N SER A 154 3.44 -26.89 -3.23
CA SER A 154 4.65 -27.46 -2.59
C SER A 154 5.65 -26.38 -2.15
N VAL A 155 5.65 -25.24 -2.84
CA VAL A 155 6.41 -24.02 -2.50
C VAL A 155 5.41 -22.89 -2.34
N GLN A 156 5.45 -22.22 -1.19
CA GLN A 156 4.53 -21.12 -0.90
C GLN A 156 4.91 -19.87 -1.70
N PRO A 157 3.92 -19.06 -2.16
CA PRO A 157 4.20 -17.78 -2.79
C PRO A 157 4.98 -16.85 -1.84
N PRO A 158 6.06 -16.23 -2.29
CA PRO A 158 6.81 -15.28 -1.46
C PRO A 158 6.01 -14.00 -1.22
N MET A 159 6.28 -13.35 -0.09
CA MET A 159 5.74 -12.02 0.24
C MET A 159 6.35 -10.93 -0.65
N ALA A 160 5.58 -9.85 -0.86
CA ALA A 160 6.04 -8.64 -1.56
C ALA A 160 7.18 -7.95 -0.78
N GLU A 161 8.19 -7.47 -1.50
CA GLU A 161 9.24 -6.62 -0.94
C GLU A 161 9.03 -5.17 -1.39
N TYR A 162 8.79 -4.25 -0.47
CA TYR A 162 8.44 -2.89 -0.87
C TYR A 162 9.64 -1.94 -1.02
N VAL A 163 10.81 -2.36 -0.52
CA VAL A 163 12.06 -1.59 -0.60
C VAL A 163 13.23 -2.48 -0.99
N SER A 164 14.20 -1.87 -1.67
CA SER A 164 15.45 -2.53 -2.05
C SER A 164 16.53 -2.40 -0.97
N SER A 165 16.44 -1.35 -0.16
CA SER A 165 17.37 -1.03 0.90
C SER A 165 16.64 -0.39 2.08
N ALA A 166 17.10 -0.67 3.30
CA ALA A 166 16.61 0.01 4.50
C ALA A 166 16.80 1.54 4.44
N ALA A 167 17.76 2.02 3.64
CA ALA A 167 17.96 3.45 3.42
C ALA A 167 16.78 4.12 2.70
N ASP A 168 16.01 3.37 1.91
CA ASP A 168 14.84 3.88 1.18
C ASP A 168 13.70 4.26 2.14
N LEU A 169 13.69 3.68 3.34
CA LEU A 169 12.70 3.95 4.39
C LEU A 169 13.00 5.21 5.21
N ILE A 170 14.18 5.80 5.05
CA ILE A 170 14.63 6.94 5.85
C ILE A 170 14.49 8.23 5.04
N TYR A 171 13.67 9.15 5.55
CA TYR A 171 13.57 10.49 4.99
C TYR A 171 14.88 11.28 5.18
N GLU A 172 15.57 11.61 4.08
CA GLU A 172 16.78 12.41 4.10
C GLU A 172 16.44 13.91 4.18
N TRP A 173 16.45 14.45 5.41
CA TRP A 173 16.09 15.84 5.70
C TRP A 173 17.09 16.88 5.17
N ARG A 174 18.29 16.46 4.74
CA ARG A 174 19.30 17.36 4.16
C ARG A 174 18.93 17.82 2.75
N TYR A 175 18.05 17.09 2.06
CA TYR A 175 17.54 17.50 0.75
C TYR A 175 16.52 18.63 0.89
N GLU A 176 16.58 19.60 -0.01
CA GLU A 176 15.64 20.72 -0.05
C GLU A 176 14.22 20.20 -0.31
N LEU A 177 13.24 20.63 0.48
CA LEU A 177 11.83 20.33 0.27
C LEU A 177 11.15 21.46 -0.52
N LYS A 178 10.67 21.14 -1.73
CA LYS A 178 9.90 22.05 -2.59
C LYS A 178 8.42 21.70 -2.56
N LEU A 179 7.60 22.69 -2.17
CA LEU A 179 6.15 22.55 -2.10
C LEU A 179 5.51 22.94 -3.43
N ALA A 180 4.67 22.08 -3.99
CA ALA A 180 3.86 22.40 -5.16
C ALA A 180 2.55 23.08 -4.74
N TYR A 181 2.61 24.37 -4.41
CA TYR A 181 1.48 25.12 -3.85
C TYR A 181 0.20 25.06 -4.71
N ASP A 182 0.32 25.14 -6.04
CA ASP A 182 -0.84 25.10 -6.95
C ASP A 182 -1.62 23.78 -6.79
N HIS A 183 -0.92 22.66 -6.65
CA HIS A 183 -1.57 21.37 -6.40
C HIS A 183 -2.03 21.22 -4.94
N ILE A 184 -1.24 21.68 -3.97
CA ILE A 184 -1.57 21.49 -2.55
C ILE A 184 -2.77 22.34 -2.15
N ILE A 185 -2.77 23.62 -2.53
CA ILE A 185 -3.79 24.60 -2.12
C ILE A 185 -4.86 24.76 -3.20
N GLY A 186 -4.49 24.78 -4.49
CA GLY A 186 -5.46 24.96 -5.56
C GLY A 186 -6.33 23.72 -5.78
N ASP A 187 -5.72 22.56 -6.01
CA ASP A 187 -6.45 21.34 -6.37
C ASP A 187 -7.04 20.59 -5.17
N ASN A 188 -6.59 20.86 -3.94
CA ASN A 188 -6.95 20.09 -2.74
C ASN A 188 -7.33 20.98 -1.54
N ALA A 189 -7.88 22.18 -1.81
CA ALA A 189 -8.34 23.12 -0.79
C ALA A 189 -9.37 22.50 0.18
N ASP A 190 -10.21 21.59 -0.32
CA ASP A 190 -11.24 20.86 0.42
C ASP A 190 -10.68 20.00 1.57
N ARG A 191 -9.37 19.69 1.53
CA ARG A 191 -8.69 18.94 2.60
C ARG A 191 -8.19 19.80 3.75
N PHE A 192 -8.14 21.12 3.57
CA PHE A 192 -7.77 22.02 4.65
C PHE A 192 -8.91 22.17 5.66
N PRO A 193 -8.62 22.62 6.89
CA PRO A 193 -9.65 23.09 7.81
C PRO A 193 -10.57 24.11 7.15
N GLU A 194 -11.86 24.09 7.53
CA GLU A 194 -12.93 24.86 6.88
C GLU A 194 -12.64 26.36 6.85
N ASP A 195 -12.01 26.89 7.89
CA ASP A 195 -11.63 28.30 8.02
C ASP A 195 -10.39 28.70 7.19
N MET A 196 -9.78 27.73 6.49
CA MET A 196 -8.63 27.90 5.60
C MET A 196 -8.93 27.51 4.14
N ALA A 197 -9.88 26.61 3.91
CA ALA A 197 -10.23 26.10 2.57
C ALA A 197 -10.59 27.23 1.58
N ASP A 198 -11.35 28.23 2.04
CA ASP A 198 -11.78 29.37 1.20
C ASP A 198 -10.80 30.56 1.21
N ASN A 199 -9.64 30.42 1.87
CA ASN A 199 -8.66 31.49 2.00
C ASN A 199 -7.24 30.99 1.66
N PRO A 200 -6.85 31.02 0.36
CA PRO A 200 -5.56 30.50 -0.09
C PRO A 200 -4.34 31.15 0.59
N VAL A 201 -4.42 32.43 0.95
CA VAL A 201 -3.33 33.13 1.65
C VAL A 201 -3.16 32.58 3.06
N ARG A 202 -4.28 32.34 3.76
CA ARG A 202 -4.27 31.72 5.09
C ARG A 202 -3.79 30.27 5.03
N ALA A 203 -4.32 29.49 4.09
CA ALA A 203 -3.90 28.11 3.84
C ALA A 203 -2.39 28.02 3.59
N LYS A 204 -1.84 28.91 2.75
CA LYS A 204 -0.39 28.97 2.49
C LYS A 204 0.42 29.24 3.75
N ARG A 205 0.02 30.23 4.55
CA ARG A 205 0.74 30.58 5.80
C ARG A 205 0.71 29.43 6.81
N ALA A 206 -0.44 28.80 6.99
CA ALA A 206 -0.59 27.64 7.86
C ALA A 206 0.27 26.47 7.37
N LEU A 207 0.24 26.18 6.06
CA LEU A 207 1.06 25.14 5.43
C LEU A 207 2.55 25.39 5.65
N ASP A 208 3.04 26.60 5.40
CA ASP A 208 4.46 26.96 5.57
C ASP A 208 4.91 26.76 7.04
N ALA A 209 4.09 27.18 8.00
CA ALA A 209 4.36 26.99 9.42
C ALA A 209 4.35 25.50 9.83
N ALA A 210 3.31 24.77 9.43
CA ALA A 210 3.15 23.35 9.74
C ALA A 210 4.28 22.49 9.15
N VAL A 211 4.71 22.77 7.92
CA VAL A 211 5.84 22.07 7.28
C VAL A 211 7.14 22.36 8.03
N ALA A 212 7.40 23.62 8.40
CA ALA A 212 8.59 23.97 9.17
C ALA A 212 8.61 23.26 10.54
N ASP A 213 7.46 23.16 11.21
CA ASP A 213 7.30 22.45 12.48
C ASP A 213 7.50 20.95 12.31
N ALA A 214 6.86 20.35 11.30
CA ALA A 214 6.97 18.92 11.00
C ALA A 214 8.41 18.52 10.66
N ILE A 215 9.11 19.30 9.83
CA ILE A 215 10.54 19.05 9.52
C ILE A 215 11.41 19.18 10.77
N ARG A 216 11.13 20.15 11.67
CA ARG A 216 11.80 20.23 12.97
C ARG A 216 11.60 18.95 13.78
N LYS A 217 10.40 18.37 13.78
CA LYS A 217 10.11 17.11 14.48
C LYS A 217 10.83 15.91 13.82
N VAL A 218 10.73 15.77 12.49
CA VAL A 218 11.34 14.67 11.72
C VAL A 218 12.86 14.61 11.87
N LYS A 219 13.55 15.76 11.91
CA LYS A 219 15.01 15.82 12.17
C LYS A 219 15.43 15.17 13.49
N ARG A 220 14.53 15.09 14.47
CA ARG A 220 14.78 14.52 15.80
C ARG A 220 14.27 13.10 15.95
N ASN A 221 13.27 12.73 15.16
CA ASN A 221 12.68 11.40 15.16
C ASN A 221 12.21 11.02 13.75
N TYR A 222 12.95 10.11 13.11
CA TYR A 222 12.64 9.62 11.77
C TYR A 222 11.30 8.87 11.69
N ARG A 223 10.77 8.38 12.82
CA ARG A 223 9.50 7.64 12.87
C ARG A 223 8.25 8.52 12.71
N ILE A 224 8.43 9.84 12.66
CA ILE A 224 7.30 10.80 12.54
C ILE A 224 6.77 10.84 11.11
N ILE A 225 7.64 10.62 10.14
CA ILE A 225 7.28 10.58 8.73
C ILE A 225 7.11 9.11 8.32
N VAL A 226 6.01 8.78 7.66
CA VAL A 226 5.64 7.39 7.37
C VAL A 226 6.07 7.05 5.94
N PRO A 227 6.98 6.09 5.72
CA PRO A 227 7.28 5.59 4.38
C PRO A 227 6.09 4.79 3.84
N GLN A 228 5.87 4.91 2.54
CA GLN A 228 4.73 4.32 1.86
C GLN A 228 5.14 3.90 0.45
N TRP A 229 4.84 2.66 0.06
CA TRP A 229 5.03 2.24 -1.32
C TRP A 229 3.91 2.79 -2.22
N TYR A 230 4.27 3.31 -3.39
CA TYR A 230 3.31 3.83 -4.37
C TYR A 230 3.52 3.24 -5.77
N PRO A 231 2.51 2.54 -6.33
CA PRO A 231 2.67 1.80 -7.59
C PRO A 231 3.17 2.63 -8.78
N LYS A 232 2.78 3.91 -8.88
CA LYS A 232 3.20 4.74 -10.03
C LYS A 232 4.69 5.08 -10.02
N LEU A 233 5.40 4.84 -8.92
CA LEU A 233 6.84 5.04 -8.83
C LEU A 233 7.64 3.77 -9.22
N LYS A 234 6.97 2.63 -9.52
CA LYS A 234 7.58 1.34 -9.87
C LYS A 234 8.72 0.97 -8.90
N ASP A 235 9.95 0.89 -9.40
CA ASP A 235 11.16 0.52 -8.63
C ASP A 235 11.68 1.64 -7.72
N GLY A 236 11.34 2.91 -8.00
CA GLY A 236 11.59 4.05 -7.11
C GLY A 236 10.53 4.18 -6.00
N GLY A 237 9.91 3.07 -5.64
CA GLY A 237 8.56 2.93 -5.10
C GLY A 237 8.20 3.67 -3.81
N VAL A 238 9.13 4.32 -3.11
CA VAL A 238 8.87 4.91 -1.79
C VAL A 238 8.55 6.40 -1.90
N GLN A 239 7.38 6.77 -1.37
CA GLN A 239 7.06 8.13 -0.99
C GLN A 239 6.87 8.20 0.52
N PHE A 240 6.80 9.41 1.06
CA PHE A 240 6.67 9.65 2.49
C PHE A 240 5.40 10.45 2.78
N LEU A 241 4.75 10.13 3.89
CA LEU A 241 3.62 10.88 4.43
C LEU A 241 4.12 11.71 5.62
N LEU A 242 4.17 13.02 5.43
CA LEU A 242 4.56 13.98 6.47
C LEU A 242 3.30 14.53 7.15
N PRO A 243 2.99 14.12 8.40
CA PRO A 243 1.82 14.63 9.11
C PRO A 243 1.98 16.13 9.43
N LEU A 244 0.95 16.92 9.15
CA LEU A 244 0.90 18.36 9.35
C LEU A 244 -0.22 18.72 10.32
N ASP A 245 0.15 19.56 11.29
CA ASP A 245 -0.74 20.27 12.20
C ASP A 245 -0.89 21.69 11.65
N LEU A 246 -1.95 21.91 10.87
CA LEU A 246 -2.29 23.20 10.25
C LEU A 246 -2.99 24.12 11.26
N SER A 247 -3.76 23.55 12.19
CA SER A 247 -4.56 24.25 13.18
C SER A 247 -3.74 24.75 14.37
N GLY A 248 -2.59 24.13 14.64
CA GLY A 248 -1.68 24.42 15.74
C GLY A 248 -2.13 23.86 17.09
N ASP A 249 -3.08 22.92 17.10
CA ASP A 249 -3.67 22.36 18.32
C ASP A 249 -3.03 21.03 18.76
N GLY A 250 -2.03 20.56 18.02
CA GLY A 250 -1.32 19.31 18.25
C GLY A 250 -1.89 18.10 17.50
N ASN A 251 -3.04 18.25 16.84
CA ASN A 251 -3.64 17.19 16.03
C ASN A 251 -3.10 17.21 14.58
N VAL A 252 -3.22 16.09 13.88
CA VAL A 252 -2.84 16.00 12.47
C VAL A 252 -4.07 16.34 11.63
N ASP A 253 -4.03 17.46 10.91
CA ASP A 253 -5.11 17.86 9.99
C ASP A 253 -4.98 17.17 8.62
N VAL A 254 -3.74 17.06 8.12
CA VAL A 254 -3.45 16.50 6.79
C VAL A 254 -2.08 15.84 6.76
N ALA A 255 -1.90 14.86 5.89
CA ALA A 255 -0.58 14.31 5.56
C ALA A 255 -0.12 14.81 4.18
N LEU A 256 1.07 15.40 4.14
CA LEU A 256 1.71 15.85 2.91
C LEU A 256 2.50 14.70 2.28
N VAL A 257 2.25 14.42 0.99
CA VAL A 257 2.99 13.37 0.27
C VAL A 257 4.29 13.94 -0.27
N VAL A 258 5.41 13.38 0.16
CA VAL A 258 6.77 13.81 -0.17
C VAL A 258 7.46 12.71 -0.97
N SER A 259 7.99 13.04 -2.14
CA SER A 259 8.75 12.11 -2.98
C SER A 259 10.13 12.67 -3.26
N LYS A 260 11.14 11.79 -3.28
CA LYS A 260 12.50 12.14 -3.72
C LYS A 260 12.48 12.42 -5.23
N VAL A 261 13.10 13.52 -5.64
CA VAL A 261 13.23 13.95 -7.04
C VAL A 261 14.68 14.33 -7.32
N GLY A 262 15.27 13.80 -8.39
CA GLY A 262 16.68 14.00 -8.77
C GLY A 262 17.22 12.80 -9.55
N GLY A 263 18.41 12.93 -10.15
CA GLY A 263 19.01 11.94 -11.06
C GLY A 263 20.27 12.50 -11.71
N GLU A 264 20.93 11.74 -12.59
CA GLU A 264 22.35 11.93 -13.03
C GLU A 264 22.79 13.35 -13.43
N ASP A 265 21.87 14.26 -13.81
CA ASP A 265 22.16 15.65 -14.17
C ASP A 265 21.45 16.73 -13.29
N LEU A 266 20.84 16.36 -12.17
CA LEU A 266 20.09 17.26 -11.27
C LEU A 266 20.46 17.08 -9.79
N SER A 267 20.51 18.18 -9.04
CA SER A 267 20.63 18.14 -7.58
C SER A 267 19.43 17.42 -6.95
N TRP A 268 19.68 16.46 -6.07
CA TRP A 268 18.65 15.76 -5.32
C TRP A 268 17.83 16.71 -4.42
N GLY A 269 16.51 16.56 -4.47
CA GLY A 269 15.54 17.30 -3.66
C GLY A 269 14.32 16.45 -3.31
N HIS A 270 13.45 17.00 -2.48
CA HIS A 270 12.12 16.44 -2.21
C HIS A 270 11.07 17.33 -2.85
N ARG A 271 10.07 16.72 -3.50
CA ARG A 271 8.86 17.43 -3.96
C ARG A 271 7.68 16.95 -3.16
N ALA A 272 6.85 17.89 -2.72
CA ALA A 272 5.62 17.57 -2.02
C ALA A 272 4.37 17.95 -2.81
N ASN A 273 3.35 17.08 -2.76
CA ASN A 273 2.02 17.30 -3.29
C ASN A 273 0.96 16.82 -2.27
N ALA A 274 -0.26 17.35 -2.35
CA ALA A 274 -1.39 16.75 -1.63
C ALA A 274 -1.96 15.59 -2.48
N ARG A 275 -2.08 14.39 -1.90
CA ARG A 275 -2.79 13.25 -2.53
C ARG A 275 -3.84 12.70 -1.58
N HIS A 276 -4.82 12.01 -2.14
CA HIS A 276 -5.93 11.39 -1.41
C HIS A 276 -5.39 10.62 -0.20
N GLY A 277 -5.63 11.15 0.98
CA GLY A 277 -5.43 10.56 2.31
C GLY A 277 -6.71 10.80 3.10
N ILE A 278 -7.10 9.85 3.95
CA ILE A 278 -8.38 9.88 4.66
C ILE A 278 -8.43 11.11 5.58
N ARG A 279 -9.56 11.84 5.55
CA ARG A 279 -9.93 12.78 6.61
C ARG A 279 -10.23 11.96 7.87
N GLU A 280 -9.41 12.06 8.90
CA GLU A 280 -9.90 11.74 10.24
C GLU A 280 -10.70 12.93 10.74
N ARG A 281 -12.04 12.81 10.68
CA ARG A 281 -12.92 13.60 11.55
C ARG A 281 -13.85 12.62 12.23
N GLU A 282 -13.70 12.47 13.55
CA GLU A 282 -14.85 12.50 14.44
C GLU A 282 -14.47 13.07 15.82
N ALA A 283 -15.33 13.97 16.29
CA ALA A 283 -15.24 14.64 17.58
C ALA A 283 -15.53 13.66 18.72
N GLY A 284 -14.73 13.70 19.79
CA GLY A 284 -15.13 13.16 21.09
C GLY A 284 -14.43 11.89 21.59
N ARG A 285 -13.25 11.51 21.07
CA ARG A 285 -12.39 10.52 21.73
C ARG A 285 -10.98 11.06 21.95
N GLN A 286 -10.41 10.74 23.12
CA GLN A 286 -9.05 11.11 23.47
C GLN A 286 -8.03 10.61 22.43
N PRO A 287 -6.94 11.35 22.20
CA PRO A 287 -5.96 11.03 21.16
C PRO A 287 -5.28 9.69 21.44
N ARG A 288 -5.29 8.79 20.46
CA ARG A 288 -4.33 7.68 20.41
C ARG A 288 -3.08 8.15 19.66
N PRO A 289 -1.88 7.93 20.20
CA PRO A 289 -0.66 8.32 19.50
C PRO A 289 -0.47 7.42 18.27
N GLY A 290 -0.53 8.04 17.09
CA GLY A 290 0.04 7.53 15.86
C GLY A 290 -0.78 6.47 15.13
N LEU A 291 -1.59 6.91 14.18
CA LEU A 291 -1.69 6.26 12.88
C LEU A 291 -2.20 7.31 11.89
N VAL A 292 -1.43 7.63 10.86
CA VAL A 292 -1.98 8.27 9.67
C VAL A 292 -2.62 7.14 8.89
N SER A 293 -3.93 7.14 8.70
CA SER A 293 -4.61 6.17 7.84
C SER A 293 -4.10 6.30 6.40
N SER A 294 -3.13 5.45 6.04
CA SER A 294 -2.46 5.42 4.74
C SER A 294 -3.25 4.53 3.79
N LEU A 295 -3.58 5.04 2.60
CA LEU A 295 -4.27 4.31 1.54
C LEU A 295 -3.37 3.33 0.77
N ALA A 296 -2.13 3.13 1.20
CA ALA A 296 -1.17 2.19 0.62
C ALA A 296 -0.36 1.50 1.73
N PRO A 297 0.30 0.35 1.45
CA PRO A 297 1.14 -0.33 2.42
C PRO A 297 2.12 0.65 3.07
N ALA A 298 1.93 0.90 4.37
CA ALA A 298 2.92 1.56 5.19
C ALA A 298 4.06 0.57 5.41
N LEU A 299 5.30 1.06 5.31
CA LEU A 299 6.51 0.23 5.32
C LEU A 299 7.19 0.25 6.69
#